data_AF-A0A0S3RL00-F1
#
_entry.id   AF-A0A0S3RL00-F1
#
_cell.length_a   1.000
_cell.length_b   1.000
_cell.length_c   1.000
_cell.angle_alpha   90.00
_cell.angle_beta   90.00
_cell.angle_gamma   90.00
#
_symmetry.space_group_name_H-M   'P 1'
#
loop_
_entity.id
_entity.type
_entity.pdbx_description
1 polymer ?
#
loop_
_entity_poly.entity_id
_entity_poly.type
_entity_poly.pdbx_seq_one_letter_code
_entity_poly.pdbx_strand_id
1 'polypeptide(L)'
;MRRYRGICRVSPENRGIYPLHRFFPSSGLRHHHAIYAGCQSGSTAVGLSGLDGRLLTARPSPKVADLGFVGEVARVDPTILCSLIDTNHIPVVTSVVVAVEDSGQPYNINADTVAGELAAALGARS
;
A
#
# COMPACT_ATOMS: atom_id res chain seq x y z
N MET A 1 18.99 -0.95 -10.38
CA MET A 1 17.52 -1.07 -10.53
C MET A 1 16.85 -0.60 -9.23
N ARG A 2 16.31 0.64 -9.19
CA ARG A 2 15.70 1.19 -7.97
C ARG A 2 14.37 0.47 -7.72
N ARG A 3 14.32 -0.33 -6.64
CA ARG A 3 13.09 -0.98 -6.17
C ARG A 3 12.16 0.12 -5.65
N TYR A 4 11.18 0.55 -6.45
CA TYR A 4 10.11 1.43 -5.98
C TYR A 4 9.26 0.66 -4.97
N ARG A 5 9.60 0.67 -3.67
CA ARG A 5 8.72 0.09 -2.65
C ARG A 5 7.90 1.24 -2.05
N GLY A 6 6.72 1.50 -2.60
CA GLY A 6 5.79 2.46 -2.04
C GLY A 6 5.22 1.97 -0.72
N ILE A 7 4.97 2.88 0.22
CA ILE A 7 4.24 2.59 1.46
C ILE A 7 3.19 3.69 1.63
N CYS A 8 1.96 3.31 1.98
CA CYS A 8 0.85 4.22 2.26
C CYS A 8 0.39 4.02 3.71
N ARG A 9 0.26 5.10 4.48
CA ARG A 9 -0.37 5.07 5.80
C ARG A 9 -1.83 5.47 5.65
N VAL A 10 -2.72 4.74 6.33
CA VAL A 10 -4.15 5.04 6.41
C VAL A 10 -4.48 5.58 7.80
N SER A 11 -5.06 6.77 7.85
CA SER A 11 -5.48 7.40 9.09
C SER A 11 -6.81 6.82 9.59
N PRO A 12 -6.92 6.38 10.86
CA PRO A 12 -8.20 5.95 11.41
C PRO A 12 -9.15 7.12 11.67
N GLU A 13 -8.64 8.31 11.99
CA GLU A 13 -9.48 9.47 12.36
C GLU A 13 -10.21 10.12 11.18
N ASN A 14 -9.60 10.12 9.98
CA ASN A 14 -10.17 10.80 8.81
C ASN A 14 -10.14 9.94 7.53
N ARG A 15 -9.70 8.68 7.62
CA ARG A 15 -9.50 7.75 6.49
C ARG A 15 -8.48 8.23 5.45
N GLY A 16 -7.77 9.33 5.70
CA GLY A 16 -6.80 9.93 4.80
C GLY A 16 -5.64 9.00 4.49
N ILE A 17 -5.17 9.07 3.24
CA ILE A 17 -4.12 8.20 2.70
C ILE A 17 -2.86 9.02 2.45
N TYR A 18 -1.76 8.62 3.08
CA TYR A 18 -0.51 9.35 3.06
C TYR A 18 0.61 8.49 2.46
N PRO A 19 1.06 8.74 1.22
CA PRO A 19 2.19 8.02 0.64
C PRO A 19 3.51 8.47 1.31
N LEU A 20 4.33 7.49 1.68
CA LEU A 20 5.59 7.69 2.40
C LEU A 20 6.77 7.57 1.42
N HIS A 21 7.15 8.69 0.80
CA HIS A 21 8.22 8.72 -0.22
C HIS A 21 9.66 8.78 0.34
N ARG A 22 9.84 9.01 1.64
CA ARG A 22 11.10 9.55 2.18
C ARG A 22 11.85 8.66 3.18
N PHE A 23 11.41 7.42 3.42
CA PHE A 23 12.03 6.52 4.39
C PHE A 23 12.75 5.34 3.73
N PHE A 24 13.89 5.63 3.09
CA PHE A 24 14.86 4.63 2.67
C PHE A 24 16.26 4.99 3.19
N PRO A 25 16.63 4.60 4.42
CA PRO A 25 18.04 4.58 4.78
C PRO A 25 18.75 3.50 3.94
N SER A 26 19.95 3.84 3.49
CA SER A 26 20.82 3.08 2.56
C SER A 26 21.20 1.66 3.01
N SER A 27 20.79 1.21 4.19
CA SER A 27 21.21 -0.05 4.82
C SER A 27 20.26 -1.23 4.63
N GLY A 28 19.19 -1.10 3.84
CA GLY A 28 18.33 -2.23 3.46
C GLY A 28 17.57 -2.89 4.62
N LEU A 29 17.57 -2.30 5.81
CA LEU A 29 16.97 -2.86 7.01
C LEU A 29 16.01 -1.86 7.69
N ARG A 30 14.78 -2.37 7.86
CA ARG A 30 13.68 -1.93 8.76
C ARG A 30 12.70 -0.90 8.21
N HIS A 31 11.83 -1.36 7.30
CA HIS A 31 10.50 -0.75 7.09
C HIS A 31 9.70 -0.65 8.41
N HIS A 32 9.96 -1.55 9.36
CA HIS A 32 9.24 -1.63 10.63
C HIS A 32 9.25 -0.32 11.42
N HIS A 33 10.34 0.47 11.42
CA HIS A 33 10.42 1.69 12.24
C HIS A 33 9.61 2.88 11.69
N ALA A 34 9.46 3.01 10.37
CA ALA A 34 8.70 4.12 9.77
C ALA A 34 7.19 3.97 9.97
N ILE A 35 6.71 2.73 10.16
CA ILE A 35 5.32 2.37 10.44
C ILE A 35 4.85 2.98 11.78
N TYR A 36 5.72 3.06 12.78
CA TYR A 36 5.35 3.45 14.15
C TYR A 36 5.45 4.94 14.45
N ALA A 37 6.14 5.75 13.63
CA ALA A 37 6.44 7.15 13.94
C ALA A 37 5.21 8.09 13.94
N GLY A 38 4.02 7.61 13.58
CA GLY A 38 2.79 8.39 13.52
C GLY A 38 1.63 7.88 14.37
N CYS A 39 1.85 6.93 15.27
CA CYS A 39 0.79 6.46 16.17
C CYS A 39 0.60 7.47 17.31
N GLN A 40 -0.59 8.04 17.44
CA GLN A 40 -0.95 8.74 18.67
C GLN A 40 -1.08 7.73 19.82
N SER A 41 -0.96 8.20 21.06
CA SER A 41 -1.07 7.35 22.26
C SER A 41 -2.39 6.57 22.25
N GLY A 42 -2.33 5.26 22.03
CA GLY A 42 -3.48 4.35 22.06
C GLY A 42 -3.80 3.61 20.75
N SER A 43 -3.20 4.01 19.62
CA SER A 43 -3.38 3.31 18.34
C SER A 43 -2.20 2.38 18.05
N THR A 44 -2.47 1.22 17.45
CA THR A 44 -1.43 0.26 17.05
C THR A 44 -1.32 0.23 15.53
N ALA A 45 -0.11 0.41 14.99
CA ALA A 45 0.10 0.28 13.55
C ALA A 45 0.16 -1.18 13.12
N VAL A 46 -0.48 -1.49 11.98
CA VAL A 46 -0.55 -2.83 11.38
C VAL A 46 -0.02 -2.77 9.97
N GLY A 47 1.06 -3.51 9.71
CA GLY A 47 1.66 -3.61 8.38
C GLY A 47 0.89 -4.57 7.48
N LEU A 48 0.52 -4.13 6.28
CA LEU A 48 -0.12 -4.94 5.24
C LEU A 48 0.66 -4.84 3.93
N SER A 49 0.61 -5.92 3.17
CA SER A 49 0.88 -5.94 1.73
C SER A 49 -0.42 -5.77 0.96
N GLY A 50 -0.34 -5.40 -0.32
CA GLY A 50 -1.53 -5.39 -1.18
C GLY A 50 -2.17 -6.78 -1.36
N LEU A 51 -1.51 -7.85 -0.96
CA LEU A 51 -2.02 -9.23 -1.02
C LEU A 51 -2.95 -9.57 0.13
N ASP A 52 -2.73 -8.93 1.29
CA ASP A 52 -3.43 -9.28 2.51
C ASP A 52 -4.91 -8.95 2.37
N GLY A 53 -5.77 -9.95 2.57
CA GLY A 53 -7.22 -9.81 2.35
C GLY A 53 -7.61 -9.49 0.91
N ARG A 54 -6.73 -9.69 -0.09
CA ARG A 54 -6.92 -9.25 -1.48
C ARG A 54 -7.14 -7.74 -1.62
N LEU A 55 -6.51 -6.97 -0.74
CA LEU A 55 -6.63 -5.51 -0.69
C LEU A 55 -6.42 -4.84 -2.04
N LEU A 56 -5.43 -5.30 -2.81
CA LEU A 56 -5.13 -4.82 -4.15
C LEU A 56 -5.01 -6.00 -5.10
N THR A 57 -5.63 -5.86 -6.27
CA THR A 57 -5.39 -6.73 -7.43
C THR A 57 -4.70 -5.93 -8.52
N ALA A 58 -3.60 -6.45 -9.05
CA ALA A 58 -2.86 -5.83 -10.14
C ALA A 58 -3.22 -6.45 -11.49
N ARG A 59 -3.14 -5.64 -12.55
CA ARG A 59 -3.05 -6.09 -13.94
C ARG A 59 -1.73 -5.60 -14.56
N PRO A 60 -1.14 -6.32 -15.53
CA PRO A 60 0.08 -5.87 -16.21
C PRO A 60 -0.13 -4.47 -16.81
N SER A 61 0.84 -3.57 -16.66
CA SER A 61 0.79 -2.29 -17.34
C SER A 61 1.05 -2.49 -18.84
N PRO A 62 0.40 -1.74 -19.75
CA PRO A 62 0.75 -1.75 -21.18
C PRO A 62 2.22 -1.35 -21.44
N LYS A 63 2.89 -0.73 -20.46
CA LYS A 63 4.32 -0.39 -20.49
C LYS A 63 5.24 -1.51 -19.95
N VAL A 64 4.71 -2.71 -19.70
CA VAL A 64 5.47 -3.86 -19.15
C VAL A 64 6.71 -4.19 -19.98
N ALA A 65 6.64 -4.02 -21.31
CA ALA A 65 7.75 -4.25 -22.23
C ALA A 65 8.97 -3.34 -21.97
N ASP A 66 8.72 -2.11 -21.49
CA ASP A 66 9.76 -1.10 -21.27
C ASP A 66 10.22 -1.03 -19.80
N LEU A 67 9.35 -1.40 -18.86
CA LEU A 67 9.54 -1.16 -17.41
C LEU A 67 9.70 -2.45 -16.58
N GLY A 68 9.55 -3.63 -17.17
CA GLY A 68 9.59 -4.92 -16.46
C GLY A 68 8.30 -5.18 -15.67
N PHE A 69 8.40 -5.77 -14.47
CA PHE A 69 7.26 -6.17 -13.61
C PHE A 69 6.50 -4.99 -12.97
N VAL A 70 5.97 -4.10 -13.80
CA VAL A 70 5.16 -2.94 -13.39
C VAL A 70 3.69 -3.20 -13.70
N GLY A 71 2.84 -3.02 -12.69
CA GLY A 71 1.41 -3.23 -12.79
C GLY A 71 0.61 -1.94 -12.61
N GLU A 72 -0.67 -2.03 -12.95
CA GLU A 72 -1.69 -1.05 -12.62
C GLU A 72 -2.71 -1.66 -11.66
N VAL A 73 -3.38 -0.83 -10.86
CA VAL A 73 -4.45 -1.30 -9.96
C VAL A 73 -5.63 -1.71 -10.84
N ALA A 74 -6.07 -2.96 -10.70
CA ALA A 74 -7.25 -3.50 -11.36
C ALA A 74 -8.46 -3.46 -10.43
N ARG A 75 -8.24 -3.68 -9.12
CA ARG A 75 -9.29 -3.66 -8.10
C ARG A 75 -8.70 -3.33 -6.73
N VAL A 76 -9.50 -2.63 -5.93
CA VAL A 76 -9.25 -2.41 -4.50
C VAL A 76 -10.39 -3.05 -3.69
N ASP A 77 -10.05 -3.78 -2.63
CA ASP A 77 -11.01 -4.27 -1.63
C ASP A 77 -10.63 -3.72 -0.24
N PRO A 78 -11.27 -2.64 0.23
CA PRO A 78 -10.89 -1.98 1.48
C PRO A 78 -11.37 -2.70 2.74
N THR A 79 -12.03 -3.86 2.65
CA THR A 79 -12.68 -4.54 3.78
C THR A 79 -11.75 -4.74 4.98
N ILE A 80 -10.51 -5.17 4.73
CA ILE A 80 -9.50 -5.35 5.78
C ILE A 80 -9.07 -4.02 6.41
N LEU A 81 -8.98 -2.94 5.60
CA LEU A 81 -8.64 -1.61 6.11
C LEU A 81 -9.76 -1.05 6.98
N CYS A 82 -11.01 -1.17 6.56
CA CYS A 82 -12.17 -0.76 7.36
C CYS A 82 -12.17 -1.44 8.72
N SER A 83 -11.96 -2.76 8.76
CA SER A 83 -11.92 -3.52 10.01
C SER A 83 -10.83 -3.05 10.98
N LEU A 84 -9.64 -2.71 10.45
CA LEU A 84 -8.53 -2.18 11.23
C LEU A 84 -8.81 -0.75 11.73
N ILE A 85 -9.35 0.10 10.87
CA ILE A 85 -9.72 1.48 11.22
C ILE A 85 -10.78 1.49 12.32
N ASP A 86 -11.83 0.67 12.19
CA ASP A 86 -12.94 0.59 13.13
C ASP A 86 -12.50 0.06 14.52
N THR A 87 -11.36 -0.64 14.57
CA THR A 87 -10.73 -1.13 15.81
C THR A 87 -9.57 -0.25 16.28
N ASN A 88 -9.47 0.99 15.79
CA ASN A 88 -8.45 1.98 16.16
C ASN A 88 -6.99 1.56 15.84
N HIS A 89 -6.81 0.75 14.80
CA HIS A 89 -5.50 0.45 14.24
C HIS A 89 -5.15 1.43 13.12
N ILE A 90 -3.85 1.60 12.87
CA ILE A 90 -3.31 2.41 11.77
C ILE A 90 -2.76 1.46 10.70
N PRO A 91 -3.49 1.19 9.61
CA PRO A 91 -2.98 0.37 8.52
C PRO A 91 -1.81 1.05 7.82
N VAL A 92 -0.74 0.29 7.56
CA VAL A 92 0.38 0.71 6.73
C VAL A 92 0.58 -0.29 5.59
N VAL A 93 0.20 0.12 4.39
CA VAL A 93 0.10 -0.72 3.20
C VAL A 93 1.33 -0.55 2.32
N THR A 94 2.01 -1.63 1.98
CA THR A 94 3.07 -1.62 0.97
C THR A 94 2.50 -1.76 -0.44
N SER A 95 3.03 -1.04 -1.43
CA SER A 95 2.56 -1.04 -2.82
C SER A 95 3.00 -2.27 -3.63
N VAL A 96 3.45 -3.32 -2.94
CA VAL A 96 3.82 -4.60 -3.55
C VAL A 96 2.57 -5.45 -3.67
N VAL A 97 2.32 -5.93 -4.88
CA VAL A 97 1.13 -6.72 -5.23
C VAL A 97 1.53 -7.89 -6.11
N VAL A 98 0.63 -8.84 -6.27
CA VAL A 98 0.76 -10.00 -7.14
C VAL A 98 -0.41 -9.95 -8.10
N ALA A 99 -0.15 -10.15 -9.39
CA ALA A 99 -1.24 -10.23 -10.35
C ALA A 99 -1.99 -11.54 -10.16
N VAL A 100 -3.31 -11.46 -10.15
CA VAL A 100 -4.19 -12.61 -9.99
C VAL A 100 -4.15 -13.53 -11.22
N GLU A 101 -3.88 -12.98 -12.40
CA GLU A 101 -3.99 -13.71 -13.67
C GLU A 101 -2.67 -14.30 -14.19
N ASP A 102 -1.53 -14.04 -13.53
CA ASP A 102 -0.21 -14.37 -14.07
C ASP A 102 0.63 -15.23 -13.10
N SER A 103 0.11 -16.39 -12.73
CA SER A 103 0.82 -17.44 -11.98
C SER A 103 1.40 -17.05 -10.61
N GLY A 104 0.95 -15.93 -10.02
CA GLY A 104 1.50 -15.42 -8.77
C GLY A 104 2.72 -14.51 -8.93
N GLN A 105 2.96 -13.99 -10.15
CA GLN A 105 4.04 -13.03 -10.41
C GLN A 105 3.80 -11.71 -9.64
N PRO A 106 4.74 -11.27 -8.79
CA PRO A 106 4.66 -9.97 -8.14
C PRO A 106 4.87 -8.84 -9.15
N TYR A 107 3.99 -7.85 -9.07
CA TYR A 107 4.06 -6.59 -9.79
C TYR A 107 4.26 -5.44 -8.82
N ASN A 108 5.00 -4.44 -9.29
CA ASN A 108 5.22 -3.22 -8.54
C ASN A 108 4.30 -2.12 -9.07
N ILE A 109 3.52 -1.51 -8.18
CA ILE A 109 2.67 -0.36 -8.51
C ILE A 109 3.25 0.89 -7.85
N ASN A 110 3.15 2.02 -8.54
CA ASN A 110 3.52 3.32 -7.99
C ASN A 110 2.73 3.61 -6.70
N ALA A 111 3.45 4.06 -5.66
CA ALA A 111 2.88 4.41 -4.35
C ALA A 111 1.77 5.48 -4.44
N ASP A 112 1.95 6.48 -5.29
CA ASP A 112 0.96 7.56 -5.49
C ASP A 112 -0.32 7.02 -6.11
N THR A 113 -0.19 6.11 -7.08
CA THR A 113 -1.33 5.43 -7.70
C THR A 113 -2.06 4.59 -6.65
N VAL A 114 -1.34 3.78 -5.86
CA VAL A 114 -1.95 3.01 -4.78
C VAL A 114 -2.65 3.91 -3.77
N ALA A 115 -2.03 5.04 -3.38
CA ALA A 115 -2.61 5.98 -2.44
C ALA A 115 -3.93 6.56 -2.96
N GLY A 116 -3.96 6.99 -4.23
CA GLY A 116 -5.15 7.53 -4.87
C GLY A 116 -6.29 6.50 -4.96
N GLU A 117 -5.97 5.27 -5.35
CA GLU A 117 -6.95 4.19 -5.48
C GLU A 117 -7.51 3.75 -4.11
N LEU A 118 -6.66 3.66 -3.09
CA LEU A 118 -7.10 3.40 -1.71
C LEU A 118 -7.98 4.53 -1.18
N ALA A 119 -7.64 5.80 -1.46
CA ALA A 119 -8.43 6.94 -1.04
C ALA A 119 -9.81 6.92 -1.69
N ALA A 120 -9.87 6.67 -3.00
CA ALA A 120 -11.11 6.50 -3.74
C ALA A 120 -11.97 5.36 -3.17
N ALA A 121 -11.38 4.20 -2.89
CA ALA A 121 -12.09 3.04 -2.35
C ALA A 121 -12.63 3.25 -0.92
N LEU A 122 -11.94 4.04 -0.10
CA LEU A 122 -12.35 4.36 1.28
C LEU A 122 -13.28 5.58 1.38
N GLY A 123 -13.55 6.26 0.25
CA GLY A 123 -14.25 7.54 0.24
C GLY A 123 -13.48 8.66 0.96
N ALA A 124 -12.17 8.50 1.09
CA ALA A 124 -11.29 9.44 1.75
C ALA A 124 -10.86 10.55 0.80
N ARG A 125 -10.55 11.72 1.34
CA ARG A 125 -9.90 12.79 0.58
C ARG A 125 -8.39 12.52 0.55
N SER A 126 -7.82 12.54 -0.65
CA SER A 126 -6.37 12.47 -0.92
C SER A 126 -5.68 13.79 -0.58
#